data_AF-A0A535HKE0-F1
#
_entry.id   AF-A0A535HKE0-F1
#
_cell.length_a   1.000
_cell.length_b   1.000
_cell.length_c   1.000
_cell.angle_alpha   90.00
_cell.angle_beta   90.00
_cell.angle_gamma   90.00
#
_symmetry.space_group_name_H-M   'P 1'
#
loop_
_entity.id
_entity.type
_entity.pdbx_description
1 polymer ?
#
loop_
_entity_poly.entity_id
_entity_poly.type
_entity_poly.pdbx_seq_one_letter_code
_entity_poly.pdbx_strand_id
1 'polypeptide(L)'
;MGSDPVRGKTIRWTYEDGPMAGKSFEHVFGEDGEVTWHETDRRTAAKPPTNGQRKADKRTAHTQAKYQVARVNDSVYVVSYLAGSGYTLTSVLDFADGTVVSFASNEKELVLQRGTFEVAERIG
;
A
#
# COMPACT_ATOMS: atom_id res chain seq x y z
N MET A 1 11.28 2.70 22.35
CA MET A 1 10.20 2.61 21.35
C MET A 1 10.83 2.94 20.00
N GLY A 2 10.86 1.99 19.07
CA GLY A 2 11.48 2.19 17.75
C GLY A 2 10.75 3.26 16.95
N SER A 3 11.47 3.93 16.06
CA SER A 3 10.87 4.86 15.09
C SER A 3 9.85 4.13 14.21
N ASP A 4 8.63 4.66 14.13
CA ASP A 4 7.62 4.29 13.15
C ASP A 4 7.58 5.44 12.11
N PRO A 5 8.35 5.34 11.01
CA PRO A 5 8.48 6.44 10.06
C PRO A 5 7.25 6.59 9.16
N VAL A 6 6.30 5.64 9.18
CA VAL A 6 5.11 5.68 8.32
C VAL A 6 3.89 6.19 9.05
N ARG A 7 3.85 6.14 10.39
CA ARG A 7 2.72 6.61 11.20
C ARG A 7 2.29 8.03 10.85
N GLY A 8 0.98 8.19 10.69
CA GLY A 8 0.34 9.48 10.36
C GLY A 8 0.54 9.93 8.91
N LYS A 9 1.20 9.14 8.06
CA LYS A 9 1.53 9.52 6.69
C LYS A 9 0.67 8.83 5.67
N THR A 10 0.52 9.51 4.54
CA THR A 10 0.08 8.91 3.29
C THR A 10 1.31 8.63 2.44
N ILE A 11 1.46 7.39 1.96
CA ILE A 11 2.59 6.98 1.12
C ILE A 11 2.03 6.38 -0.15
N ARG A 12 2.49 6.85 -1.30
CA ARG A 12 2.13 6.30 -2.60
C ARG A 12 3.25 5.45 -3.13
N TRP A 13 2.95 4.20 -3.48
CA TRP A 13 3.87 3.26 -4.08
C TRP A 13 3.55 3.14 -5.57
N THR A 14 4.57 3.00 -6.41
CA THR A 14 4.43 2.67 -7.83
C THR A 14 5.30 1.47 -8.12
N TYR A 15 4.70 0.38 -8.59
CA TYR A 15 5.41 -0.86 -8.88
C TYR A 15 5.87 -0.92 -10.33
N GLU A 16 7.10 -1.38 -10.55
CA GLU A 16 7.76 -1.48 -11.85
C GLU A 16 7.75 -2.92 -12.39
N ASP A 17 7.71 -3.90 -11.50
CA ASP A 17 7.70 -5.32 -11.83
C ASP A 17 6.63 -6.10 -11.04
N GLY A 18 6.55 -7.41 -11.30
CA GLY A 18 5.59 -8.30 -10.67
C GLY A 18 4.14 -8.11 -11.17
N PRO A 19 3.16 -8.78 -10.54
CA PRO A 19 1.75 -8.74 -10.96
C PRO A 19 1.11 -7.35 -10.88
N MET A 20 1.71 -6.43 -10.12
CA MET A 20 1.25 -5.05 -10.00
C MET A 20 2.07 -4.05 -10.83
N ALA A 21 2.93 -4.51 -11.74
CA ALA A 21 3.73 -3.65 -12.60
C ALA A 21 2.88 -2.58 -13.30
N GLY A 22 3.34 -1.33 -13.24
CA GLY A 22 2.68 -0.14 -13.81
C GLY A 22 1.53 0.42 -12.99
N LYS A 23 1.17 -0.18 -11.85
CA LYS A 23 0.12 0.32 -10.96
C LYS A 23 0.69 1.15 -9.81
N SER A 24 -0.12 2.11 -9.35
CA SER A 24 0.15 2.88 -8.14
C SER A 24 -0.91 2.65 -7.08
N PHE A 25 -0.48 2.59 -5.83
CA PHE A 25 -1.34 2.43 -4.67
C PHE A 25 -1.00 3.49 -3.64
N GLU A 26 -2.02 4.04 -3.01
CA GLU A 26 -1.86 4.95 -1.89
C GLU A 26 -2.24 4.24 -0.59
N HIS A 27 -1.30 4.24 0.35
CA HIS A 27 -1.41 3.68 1.68
C HIS A 27 -1.48 4.82 2.70
N VAL A 28 -2.56 4.87 3.46
CA VAL A 28 -2.76 5.85 4.54
C VAL A 28 -2.55 5.14 5.87
N PHE A 29 -1.45 5.49 6.54
CA PHE A 29 -1.09 4.97 7.86
C PHE A 29 -1.63 5.91 8.95
N GLY A 30 -2.60 5.42 9.71
CA GLY A 30 -3.21 6.16 10.82
C GLY A 30 -2.30 6.26 12.05
N GLU A 31 -2.59 7.25 12.90
CA GLU A 31 -1.98 7.40 14.22
C GLU A 31 -2.35 6.23 15.17
N ASP A 32 -3.41 5.50 14.83
CA ASP A 32 -3.98 4.36 15.56
C ASP A 32 -3.35 3.00 15.20
N GLY A 33 -2.32 3.01 14.34
CA GLY A 33 -1.65 1.78 13.90
C GLY A 33 -2.43 0.99 12.85
N GLU A 34 -3.39 1.62 12.16
CA GLU A 34 -4.07 1.03 11.01
C GLU A 34 -3.52 1.56 9.70
N VAL A 35 -3.60 0.72 8.67
CA VAL A 35 -3.32 1.10 7.29
C VAL A 35 -4.57 0.87 6.46
N THR A 36 -4.91 1.86 5.63
CA THR A 36 -5.89 1.69 4.56
C THR A 36 -5.21 1.90 3.22
N TRP A 37 -5.70 1.23 2.17
CA TRP A 37 -5.06 1.32 0.86
C TRP A 37 -6.05 1.32 -0.30
N HIS A 38 -5.68 1.98 -1.40
CA HIS A 38 -6.44 1.96 -2.63
C HIS A 38 -5.52 2.16 -3.85
N GLU A 39 -5.91 1.60 -4.99
CA GLU A 39 -5.24 1.84 -6.28
C GLU A 39 -5.56 3.27 -6.75
N THR A 40 -4.54 4.04 -7.18
CA THR A 40 -4.66 5.47 -7.53
C THR A 40 -4.45 5.75 -9.02
N ASP A 41 -4.51 4.75 -9.89
CA ASP A 41 -4.14 4.90 -11.29
C ASP A 41 -4.83 6.12 -11.97
N ARG A 42 -4.02 7.06 -12.47
CA ARG A 42 -4.44 8.25 -13.25
C ARG A 42 -4.93 7.90 -14.66
N ARG A 43 -4.84 6.64 -15.11
CA ARG A 43 -5.26 6.21 -16.45
C ARG A 43 -6.73 5.80 -16.57
N THR A 44 -7.45 5.71 -15.44
CA THR A 44 -8.91 5.52 -15.43
C THR A 44 -9.63 6.62 -14.66
N ALA A 45 -9.33 7.88 -14.98
CA ALA A 45 -10.31 8.94 -14.80
C ALA A 45 -11.55 8.59 -15.65
N ALA A 46 -12.57 8.07 -14.96
CA ALA A 46 -13.98 7.93 -15.35
C ALA A 46 -14.29 7.87 -16.86
N LYS A 47 -14.70 6.71 -17.37
CA LYS A 47 -15.79 6.73 -18.37
C LYS A 47 -17.03 7.28 -17.66
N PRO A 48 -17.78 8.23 -18.25
CA PRO A 48 -19.00 8.75 -17.64
C PRO A 48 -19.96 7.59 -17.33
N PRO A 49 -20.72 7.63 -16.22
CA PRO A 49 -21.65 6.56 -15.90
C PRO A 49 -22.75 6.55 -16.98
N THR A 50 -22.79 5.49 -17.77
CA THR A 50 -23.99 5.16 -18.54
C THR A 50 -25.09 4.75 -17.57
N ASN A 51 -26.23 5.43 -17.65
CA ASN A 51 -27.43 5.19 -16.86
C ASN A 51 -27.74 3.69 -16.72
N GLY A 52 -27.56 3.18 -15.51
CA GLY A 52 -27.85 1.79 -15.21
C GLY A 52 -27.52 1.49 -13.75
N GLN A 53 -28.51 1.73 -12.88
CA GLN A 53 -28.65 1.17 -11.53
C GLN A 53 -27.33 0.87 -10.80
N ARG A 54 -26.96 1.75 -9.86
CA ARG A 54 -26.03 1.45 -8.77
C ARG A 54 -26.54 0.22 -8.01
N LYS A 55 -26.13 -0.98 -8.43
CA LYS A 55 -25.95 -2.07 -7.48
C LYS A 55 -24.86 -1.60 -6.54
N ALA A 56 -25.21 -1.47 -5.25
CA ALA A 56 -24.24 -1.20 -4.20
C ALA A 56 -23.06 -2.16 -4.39
N ASP A 57 -21.94 -1.57 -4.79
CA ASP A 57 -20.74 -2.26 -5.24
C ASP A 57 -20.25 -3.13 -4.09
N LYS A 58 -20.18 -4.45 -4.27
CA LYS A 58 -19.50 -5.38 -3.35
C LYS A 58 -17.98 -5.19 -3.43
N ARG A 59 -17.52 -3.93 -3.32
CA ARG A 59 -16.12 -3.50 -3.48
C ARG A 59 -15.49 -3.02 -2.17
N THR A 60 -16.13 -3.24 -1.03
CA THR A 60 -15.44 -3.20 0.26
C THR A 60 -14.87 -4.58 0.56
N ALA A 61 -13.95 -5.05 -0.28
CA ALA A 61 -12.93 -5.95 0.24
C ALA A 61 -12.21 -5.15 1.33
N HIS A 62 -12.01 -5.73 2.52
CA HIS A 62 -11.50 -5.02 3.69
C HIS A 62 -10.11 -4.41 3.42
N THR A 63 -10.06 -3.18 2.89
CA THR A 63 -8.85 -2.40 2.61
C THR A 63 -8.39 -1.65 3.85
N GLN A 64 -8.44 -2.33 4.99
CA GLN A 64 -8.05 -1.82 6.29
C GLN A 64 -7.44 -2.98 7.08
N ALA A 65 -6.29 -2.74 7.70
CA ALA A 65 -5.61 -3.73 8.54
C ALA A 65 -4.79 -3.04 9.61
N LYS A 66 -4.51 -3.75 10.71
CA LYS A 66 -3.43 -3.38 11.63
C LYS A 66 -2.11 -3.69 10.93
N TYR A 67 -1.17 -2.74 10.97
CA TYR A 67 0.17 -2.94 10.45
C TYR A 67 1.18 -3.12 11.58
N GLN A 68 2.34 -3.69 11.23
CA GLN A 68 3.52 -3.78 12.08
C GLN A 68 4.70 -3.15 11.36
N VAL A 69 5.63 -2.59 12.12
CA VAL A 69 6.87 -1.98 11.60
C VAL A 69 8.07 -2.55 12.33
N ALA A 70 9.11 -2.86 11.57
CA ALA A 70 10.43 -3.19 12.11
C ALA A 70 11.49 -2.33 11.42
N ARG A 71 12.43 -1.80 12.20
CA ARG A 71 13.61 -1.10 11.68
C ARG A 71 14.65 -2.12 11.23
N VAL A 72 15.15 -1.99 10.00
CA VAL A 72 16.28 -2.78 9.49
C VAL A 72 17.59 -2.05 9.76
N ASN A 73 17.65 -0.77 9.41
CA ASN A 73 18.76 0.14 9.68
C ASN A 73 18.22 1.59 9.78
N ASP A 74 19.07 2.61 9.61
CA ASP A 74 18.69 4.02 9.80
C ASP A 74 17.69 4.52 8.75
N SER A 75 17.80 4.04 7.51
CA SER A 75 16.95 4.45 6.38
C SER A 75 15.97 3.37 5.92
N VAL A 76 16.15 2.11 6.33
CA VAL A 76 15.36 0.98 5.84
C VAL A 76 14.44 0.42 6.91
N TYR A 77 13.17 0.28 6.57
CA TYR A 77 12.11 -0.21 7.45
C TYR A 77 11.26 -1.26 6.75
N VAL A 78 10.78 -2.25 7.50
CA VAL A 78 9.78 -3.22 7.05
C VAL A 78 8.43 -2.80 7.58
N VAL A 79 7.43 -2.76 6.71
CA VAL A 79 6.01 -2.64 7.05
C VAL A 79 5.33 -3.95 6.67
N SER A 80 4.51 -4.52 7.54
CA SER A 80 3.76 -5.74 7.24
C SER A 80 2.33 -5.67 7.75
N TYR A 81 1.38 -6.18 6.98
CA TYR A 81 -0.02 -6.33 7.40
C TYR A 81 -0.70 -7.51 6.70
N LEU A 82 -1.60 -8.16 7.43
CA LEU A 82 -2.50 -9.19 6.90
C LEU A 82 -3.79 -8.52 6.42
N ALA A 83 -4.02 -8.53 5.10
CA ALA A 83 -5.24 -8.03 4.51
C ALA A 83 -6.41 -9.01 4.73
N GLY A 84 -7.64 -8.51 4.70
CA GLY A 84 -8.84 -9.36 4.79
C GLY A 84 -9.00 -10.36 3.63
N SER A 85 -8.20 -10.24 2.56
CA SER A 85 -8.12 -11.23 1.49
C SER A 85 -7.35 -12.50 1.85
N GLY A 86 -6.65 -12.52 3.00
CA GLY A 86 -5.77 -13.61 3.41
C GLY A 86 -4.32 -13.47 2.93
N TYR A 87 -4.01 -12.42 2.15
CA TYR A 87 -2.63 -12.09 1.83
C TYR A 87 -1.99 -11.23 2.91
N THR A 88 -0.77 -11.58 3.27
CA THR A 88 0.14 -10.66 3.98
C THR A 88 0.93 -9.88 2.94
N LEU A 89 0.89 -8.55 3.04
CA LEU A 89 1.83 -7.69 2.33
C LEU A 89 2.95 -7.32 3.29
N THR A 90 4.18 -7.66 2.92
CA THR A 90 5.38 -7.24 3.63
C THR A 90 6.24 -6.40 2.70
N SER A 91 6.50 -5.15 3.08
CA SER A 91 7.17 -4.16 2.25
C SER A 91 8.40 -3.61 2.96
N VAL A 92 9.54 -3.71 2.31
CA VAL A 92 10.79 -3.07 2.70
C VAL A 92 10.83 -1.70 2.03
N LEU A 93 10.88 -0.64 2.83
CA LEU A 93 10.93 0.76 2.41
C LEU A 93 12.32 1.31 2.69
N ASP A 94 13.04 1.70 1.64
CA ASP A 94 14.28 2.48 1.76
C ASP A 94 13.98 3.97 1.61
N PHE A 95 14.02 4.70 2.73
CA PHE A 95 13.76 6.13 2.77
C PHE A 95 14.91 6.98 2.25
N ALA A 96 16.12 6.43 2.09
CA ALA A 96 17.21 7.17 1.46
C ALA A 96 17.00 7.28 -0.05
N ASP A 97 16.62 6.16 -0.67
CA ASP A 97 16.50 6.05 -2.13
C ASP A 97 15.05 6.18 -2.64
N GLY A 98 14.06 6.16 -1.74
CA GLY A 98 12.64 6.18 -2.11
C GLY A 98 12.20 4.90 -2.83
N THR A 99 12.81 3.76 -2.51
CA THR A 99 12.54 2.47 -3.16
C THR A 99 11.73 1.55 -2.27
N VAL A 100 10.89 0.71 -2.88
CA VAL A 100 10.09 -0.30 -2.18
C VAL A 100 10.29 -1.67 -2.80
N VAL A 101 10.47 -2.67 -1.95
CA VAL A 101 10.41 -4.09 -2.31
C VAL A 101 9.29 -4.72 -1.49
N SER A 102 8.27 -5.26 -2.15
CA SER A 102 7.11 -5.87 -1.51
C SER A 102 6.97 -7.34 -1.83
N PHE A 103 6.55 -8.09 -0.83
CA PHE A 103 6.19 -9.50 -0.90
C PHE A 103 4.71 -9.63 -0.59
N ALA A 104 3.91 -9.99 -1.60
CA ALA A 104 2.54 -10.44 -1.38
C ALA A 104 2.58 -11.95 -1.19
N SER A 105 2.15 -12.42 -0.02
CA SER A 105 2.28 -13.83 0.34
C SER A 105 1.08 -14.37 1.10
N ASN A 106 0.82 -15.65 0.92
CA ASN A 106 -0.11 -16.45 1.72
C ASN A 106 0.40 -17.91 1.75
N GLU A 107 -0.44 -18.87 2.14
CA GLU A 107 -0.06 -20.28 2.20
C GLU A 107 0.18 -20.93 0.82
N LYS A 108 -0.21 -20.28 -0.28
CA LYS A 108 -0.19 -20.84 -1.64
C LYS A 108 0.93 -20.26 -2.49
N GLU A 109 1.25 -18.99 -2.28
CA GLU A 109 2.21 -18.30 -3.13
C GLU A 109 2.98 -17.20 -2.39
N LEU A 110 4.12 -16.87 -2.96
CA LEU A 110 4.95 -15.73 -2.60
C LEU A 110 5.32 -15.00 -3.88
N VAL A 111 4.88 -13.75 -3.97
CA VAL A 111 5.07 -12.88 -5.13
C VAL A 111 5.93 -11.70 -4.71
N LEU A 112 7.00 -11.47 -5.46
CA LEU A 112 7.89 -10.32 -5.31
C LEU A 112 7.50 -9.23 -6.31
N GLN A 113 7.48 -7.99 -5.84
CA GLN A 113 7.32 -6.80 -6.67
C GLN A 113 8.17 -5.64 -6.12
N ARG A 114 8.72 -4.84 -7.01
CA ARG A 114 9.65 -3.73 -6.73
C ARG A 114 9.11 -2.44 -7.34
N GLY A 115 9.56 -1.33 -6.80
CA GLY A 115 9.31 -0.02 -7.39
C GLY A 115 9.75 1.10 -6.49
N THR A 116 9.04 2.23 -6.57
CA THR A 116 9.36 3.46 -5.85
C THR A 116 8.21 3.89 -4.95
N PHE A 117 8.50 4.76 -3.98
CA PHE A 117 7.48 5.40 -3.19
C PHE A 117 7.75 6.89 -2.96
N GLU A 118 6.66 7.62 -2.74
CA GLU A 118 6.68 9.02 -2.33
C GLU A 118 5.79 9.20 -1.10
N VAL A 119 6.25 10.01 -0.14
CA VAL A 119 5.41 10.43 0.98
C VAL A 119 4.57 11.61 0.51
N ALA A 120 3.25 11.44 0.47
CA ALA A 120 2.36 12.55 0.15
C ALA A 120 2.30 13.51 1.34
N GLU A 121 2.79 14.74 1.16
CA GLU A 121 2.60 15.79 2.15
C GLU A 121 1.10 16.08 2.30
N ARG A 122 0.58 16.02 3.53
CA ARG A 122 -0.71 16.64 3.82
C ARG A 122 -0.50 18.15 3.76
N ILE A 123 -1.07 18.79 2.74
CA ILE A 123 -1.39 20.21 2.83
C ILE A 123 -2.36 20.33 4.02
N GLY A 124 -1.94 21.06 5.05
CA GLY A 124 -2.60 21.16 6.35
C GLY A 124 -4.01 21.75 6.32
#